data_AF-X6HE23-F1
#
_entry.id   AF-X6HE23-F1
#
_cell.length_a   1.000
_cell.length_b   1.000
_cell.length_c   1.000
_cell.angle_alpha   90.00
_cell.angle_beta   90.00
_cell.angle_gamma   90.00
#
_symmetry.space_group_name_H-M   'P 1'
#
loop_
_entity.id
_entity.type
_entity.pdbx_description
1 polymer ?
#
loop_
_entity_poly.entity_id
_entity_poly.type
_entity_poly.pdbx_seq_one_letter_code
_entity_poly.pdbx_strand_id
1 'polypeptide(L)'
;MTRSLDAGASLSAHLLAAMAAMAPAGVRIGCRTIREGDENHLLPQEARSIPSRLPLMRRASGAARWIAHELLADMGLNDVAILRGSSGAPVWPHGVTGSLAHDDEMAVAAVAPLSHVASLGIDIEPALPLPDDIFALVAVPADRIDATDPYLAGRILFAAKEAVYKAAYPLDGEVLGYEDITVDLDASDAVTKTGRRARLVYCVAPCVVVLAFVDGVRSPPLSANGPAPDSNACSTKRFFFAERSQKAHTVRPLTEEGERHEKPYCHRFHQHRWHRRGREAAQRDLER
;
A
#
# COMPACT_ATOMS: atom_id res chain seq x y z
N MET A 1 -23.54 4.83 22.96
CA MET A 1 -22.48 5.48 22.17
C MET A 1 -21.06 5.12 22.64
N THR A 2 -20.85 4.65 23.87
CA THR A 2 -19.52 4.24 24.41
C THR A 2 -18.95 2.94 23.82
N ARG A 3 -19.78 1.91 23.57
CA ARG A 3 -19.31 0.60 23.06
C ARG A 3 -18.53 0.63 21.73
N SER A 4 -18.83 1.58 20.83
CA SER A 4 -18.17 1.64 19.52
C SER A 4 -16.78 2.27 19.58
N LEU A 5 -16.56 3.20 20.52
CA LEU A 5 -15.26 3.84 20.73
C LEU A 5 -14.28 2.86 21.40
N ASP A 6 -14.78 2.07 22.37
CA ASP A 6 -14.00 1.05 23.06
C ASP A 6 -13.59 -0.11 22.14
N ALA A 7 -14.48 -0.53 21.23
CA ALA A 7 -14.18 -1.57 20.25
C ALA A 7 -13.07 -1.15 19.26
N GLY A 8 -13.12 0.08 18.74
CA GLY A 8 -12.07 0.59 17.84
C GLY A 8 -10.72 0.82 18.54
N ALA A 9 -10.75 1.25 19.81
CA ALA A 9 -9.54 1.37 20.62
C ALA A 9 -8.90 -0.02 20.89
N SER A 10 -9.73 -1.02 21.20
CA SER A 10 -9.29 -2.41 21.35
C SER A 10 -8.71 -2.97 20.04
N LEU A 11 -9.36 -2.72 18.90
CA LEU A 11 -8.89 -3.18 17.57
C LEU A 11 -7.51 -2.60 17.24
N SER A 12 -7.35 -1.29 17.41
CA SER A 12 -6.08 -0.60 17.14
C SER A 12 -4.97 -1.09 18.07
N ALA A 13 -5.26 -1.36 19.34
CA ALA A 13 -4.27 -1.87 20.29
C ALA A 13 -3.77 -3.27 19.94
N HIS A 14 -4.68 -4.20 19.58
CA HIS A 14 -4.29 -5.54 19.16
C HIS A 14 -3.49 -5.52 17.86
N LEU A 15 -3.93 -4.72 16.87
CA LEU A 15 -3.22 -4.58 15.61
C LEU A 15 -1.83 -3.98 15.83
N LEU A 16 -1.72 -2.93 16.63
CA LEU A 16 -0.45 -2.29 16.96
C LEU A 16 0.52 -3.28 17.63
N ALA A 17 0.04 -4.09 18.57
CA ALA A 17 0.86 -5.11 19.22
C ALA A 17 1.39 -6.15 18.22
N ALA A 18 0.54 -6.64 17.31
CA ALA A 18 0.95 -7.57 16.26
C ALA A 18 1.96 -6.94 15.29
N MET A 19 1.72 -5.70 14.86
CA MET A 19 2.61 -4.93 13.99
C MET A 19 3.96 -4.65 14.64
N ALA A 20 3.98 -4.29 15.92
CA ALA A 20 5.21 -4.04 16.67
C ALA A 20 6.05 -5.31 16.85
N ALA A 21 5.41 -6.48 17.01
CA ALA A 21 6.10 -7.76 17.16
C ALA A 21 6.84 -8.20 15.89
N MET A 22 6.36 -7.78 14.71
CA MET A 22 6.99 -8.11 13.41
C MET A 22 7.93 -7.03 12.86
N ALA A 23 7.88 -5.80 13.39
CA ALA A 23 8.64 -4.68 12.86
C ALA A 23 10.16 -4.93 12.98
N PRO A 24 10.94 -4.83 11.89
CA PRO A 24 12.39 -5.01 11.96
C PRO A 24 13.06 -3.84 12.69
N ALA A 25 14.27 -4.08 13.19
CA ALA A 25 15.03 -3.07 13.93
C ALA A 25 15.20 -1.77 13.11
N GLY A 26 14.89 -0.63 13.75
CA GLY A 26 14.98 0.69 13.14
C GLY A 26 13.71 1.14 12.38
N VAL A 27 12.73 0.26 12.17
CA VAL A 27 11.41 0.63 11.63
C VAL A 27 10.46 0.95 12.78
N ARG A 28 9.85 2.12 12.73
CA ARG A 28 8.72 2.51 13.58
C ARG A 28 7.43 2.31 12.79
N ILE A 29 6.41 1.78 13.44
CA ILE A 29 5.14 1.45 12.81
C ILE A 29 3.98 1.82 13.73
N GLY A 30 2.85 2.21 13.14
CA GLY A 30 1.66 2.57 13.89
C GLY A 30 0.39 2.32 13.11
N CYS A 31 -0.74 2.27 13.82
CA CYS A 31 -2.06 2.13 13.22
C CYS A 31 -3.11 2.90 14.02
N ARG A 32 -4.24 3.20 13.37
CA ARG A 32 -5.44 3.73 14.04
C ARG A 32 -6.70 3.41 13.25
N THR A 33 -7.81 3.31 13.95
CA THR A 33 -9.14 3.37 13.32
C THR A 33 -9.36 4.74 12.69
N ILE A 34 -9.87 4.73 11.44
CA ILE A 34 -10.27 5.92 10.70
C ILE A 34 -11.59 6.43 11.27
N ARG A 35 -11.65 7.72 11.57
CA ARG A 35 -12.80 8.36 12.20
C ARG A 35 -13.23 9.60 11.42
N GLU A 36 -14.47 10.00 11.64
CA GLU A 36 -14.93 11.33 11.24
C GLU A 36 -14.13 12.40 11.98
N GLY A 37 -13.63 13.40 11.24
CA GLY A 37 -12.77 14.44 11.77
C GLY A 37 -11.29 14.20 11.50
N ASP A 38 -10.89 13.00 11.06
CA ASP A 38 -9.48 12.70 10.77
C ASP A 38 -8.92 13.55 9.63
N GLU A 39 -9.78 14.05 8.73
CA GLU A 39 -9.40 15.01 7.70
C GLU A 39 -8.83 16.32 8.27
N ASN A 40 -9.11 16.63 9.55
CA ASN A 40 -8.60 17.81 10.25
C ASN A 40 -7.17 17.62 10.78
N HIS A 41 -6.63 16.40 10.75
CA HIS A 41 -5.24 16.12 11.08
C HIS A 41 -4.28 16.49 9.94
N LEU A 42 -4.79 16.76 8.74
CA LEU A 42 -3.98 17.20 7.61
C LEU A 42 -3.46 18.61 7.86
N LEU A 43 -2.14 18.79 7.78
CA LEU A 43 -1.55 20.13 7.74
C LEU A 43 -2.05 20.86 6.49
N PRO A 44 -2.12 22.21 6.50
CA PRO A 44 -2.63 22.97 5.37
C PRO A 44 -1.94 22.65 4.03
N GLN A 45 -0.62 22.40 4.05
CA GLN A 45 0.18 22.02 2.89
C GLN A 45 -0.21 20.62 2.37
N GLU A 46 -0.41 19.66 3.27
CA GLU A 46 -0.80 18.28 2.93
C GLU A 46 -2.21 18.26 2.33
N ALA A 47 -3.15 18.96 2.97
CA ALA A 47 -4.52 19.09 2.52
C ALA A 47 -4.63 19.64 1.09
N ARG A 48 -3.73 20.57 0.70
CA ARG A 48 -3.62 21.11 -0.67
C ARG A 48 -3.00 20.13 -1.66
N SER A 49 -2.08 19.27 -1.21
CA SER A 49 -1.41 18.28 -2.07
C SER A 49 -2.30 17.07 -2.41
N ILE A 50 -3.34 16.81 -1.60
CA ILE A 50 -4.27 15.69 -1.80
C ILE A 50 -5.39 16.13 -2.77
N PRO A 51 -5.48 15.55 -3.99
CA PRO A 51 -6.45 15.99 -4.99
C PRO A 51 -7.88 15.52 -4.71
N SER A 52 -8.03 14.45 -3.93
CA SER A 52 -9.34 13.87 -3.64
C SER A 52 -10.20 14.83 -2.79
N ARG A 53 -11.43 15.05 -3.26
CA ARG A 53 -12.47 15.80 -2.53
C ARG A 53 -13.44 14.87 -1.77
N LEU A 54 -13.28 13.56 -1.90
CA LEU A 54 -14.15 12.59 -1.23
C LEU A 54 -13.84 12.59 0.28
N PRO A 55 -14.82 12.84 1.17
CA PRO A 55 -14.59 12.90 2.61
C PRO A 55 -13.90 11.65 3.17
N LEU A 56 -14.31 10.45 2.72
CA LEU A 56 -13.73 9.18 3.15
C LEU A 56 -12.22 9.10 2.83
N MET A 57 -11.80 9.53 1.64
CA MET A 57 -10.38 9.50 1.25
C MET A 57 -9.55 10.53 2.03
N ARG A 58 -10.15 11.68 2.35
CA ARG A 58 -9.50 12.70 3.17
C ARG A 58 -9.34 12.26 4.62
N ARG A 59 -10.35 11.57 5.19
CA ARG A 59 -10.27 10.94 6.51
C ARG A 59 -9.16 9.91 6.57
N ALA A 60 -9.13 8.97 5.63
CA ALA A 60 -8.07 7.97 5.56
C ALA A 60 -6.67 8.60 5.42
N SER A 61 -6.54 9.62 4.55
CA SER A 61 -5.28 10.36 4.38
C SER A 61 -4.84 11.10 5.64
N GLY A 62 -5.79 11.69 6.37
CA GLY A 62 -5.53 12.39 7.63
C GLY A 62 -5.18 11.44 8.77
N ALA A 63 -5.87 10.30 8.87
CA ALA A 63 -5.57 9.24 9.82
C ALA A 63 -4.15 8.67 9.62
N ALA A 64 -3.77 8.35 8.39
CA ALA A 64 -2.45 7.82 8.06
C ALA A 64 -1.33 8.84 8.36
N ARG A 65 -1.56 10.12 8.03
CA ARG A 65 -0.59 11.20 8.32
C ARG A 65 -0.48 11.53 9.79
N TRP A 66 -1.57 11.45 10.55
CA TRP A 66 -1.53 11.57 12.00
C TRP A 66 -0.54 10.57 12.60
N ILE A 67 -0.68 9.28 12.26
CA ILE A 67 0.24 8.24 12.72
C ILE A 67 1.67 8.60 12.30
N ALA A 68 1.87 8.94 11.02
CA ALA A 68 3.20 9.24 10.51
C ALA A 68 3.87 10.43 11.22
N HIS A 69 3.10 11.48 11.57
CA HIS A 69 3.60 12.60 12.37
C HIS A 69 4.01 12.18 13.77
N GLU A 70 3.23 11.31 14.44
CA GLU A 70 3.62 10.76 15.75
C GLU A 70 4.93 9.97 15.65
N LEU A 71 5.06 9.09 14.64
CA LEU A 71 6.28 8.30 14.44
C LEU A 71 7.51 9.17 14.10
N LEU A 72 7.31 10.28 13.37
CA LEU A 72 8.36 11.25 13.06
C LEU A 72 8.75 12.07 14.30
N ALA A 73 7.78 12.44 15.14
CA ALA A 73 8.04 13.11 16.41
C ALA A 73 8.90 12.25 17.35
N ASP A 74 8.66 10.94 17.39
CA ASP A 74 9.50 9.96 18.11
C ASP A 74 10.93 9.83 17.53
N MET A 75 11.16 10.36 16.34
CA MET A 75 12.48 10.49 15.70
C MET A 75 13.08 11.89 15.86
N GLY A 76 12.40 12.80 16.58
CA GLY A 76 12.81 14.19 16.77
C GLY A 76 12.45 15.13 15.61
N LEU A 77 11.59 14.69 14.68
CA LEU A 77 11.15 15.46 13.52
C LEU A 77 9.71 15.94 13.73
N ASN A 78 9.56 17.20 14.12
CA ASN A 78 8.25 17.83 14.37
C ASN A 78 7.90 18.82 13.25
N ASP A 79 6.60 19.11 13.08
CA ASP A 79 6.07 20.14 12.17
C ASP A 79 6.48 19.99 10.69
N VAL A 80 6.77 18.76 10.25
CA VAL A 80 7.17 18.44 8.88
C VAL A 80 5.97 17.92 8.08
N ALA A 81 5.64 18.57 6.96
CA ALA A 81 4.53 18.13 6.12
C ALA A 81 4.89 16.93 5.23
N ILE A 82 4.03 15.91 5.20
CA ILE A 82 4.15 14.72 4.35
C ILE A 82 3.28 14.92 3.11
N LEU A 83 3.81 15.62 2.11
CA LEU A 83 3.06 15.96 0.90
C LEU A 83 2.76 14.72 0.06
N ARG A 84 1.71 14.79 -0.76
CA ARG A 84 1.52 13.82 -1.85
C ARG A 84 2.31 14.28 -3.08
N GLY A 85 3.26 13.48 -3.51
CA GLY A 85 4.04 13.71 -4.73
C GLY A 85 3.19 13.56 -6.00
N SER A 86 3.76 13.95 -7.14
CA SER A 86 3.10 13.86 -8.46
C SER A 86 2.77 12.41 -8.87
N SER A 87 3.58 11.45 -8.41
CA SER A 87 3.36 10.01 -8.56
C SER A 87 2.26 9.45 -7.65
N GLY A 88 1.82 10.22 -6.66
CA GLY A 88 0.93 9.77 -5.60
C GLY A 88 1.64 9.27 -4.35
N ALA A 89 2.94 9.00 -4.40
CA ALA A 89 3.73 8.58 -3.24
C ALA A 89 3.89 9.73 -2.22
N PRO A 90 3.94 9.43 -0.90
CA PRO A 90 4.27 10.41 0.12
C PRO A 90 5.69 10.97 -0.08
N VAL A 91 5.87 12.27 0.14
CA VAL A 91 7.18 12.93 0.16
C VAL A 91 7.65 12.99 1.61
N TRP A 92 8.69 12.21 1.93
CA TRP A 92 9.24 12.10 3.27
C TRP A 92 10.29 13.18 3.57
N PRO A 93 10.45 13.59 4.83
CA PRO A 93 11.55 14.44 5.26
C PRO A 93 12.93 13.83 4.90
N HIS A 94 13.93 14.69 4.71
CA HIS A 94 15.29 14.25 4.42
C HIS A 94 15.81 13.26 5.48
N GLY A 95 16.45 12.18 5.05
CA GLY A 95 17.01 11.16 5.94
C GLY A 95 16.01 10.10 6.41
N VAL A 96 14.73 10.20 6.01
CA VAL A 96 13.67 9.27 6.38
C VAL A 96 13.04 8.65 5.13
N THR A 97 12.70 7.37 5.24
CA THR A 97 11.77 6.70 4.32
C THR A 97 10.54 6.23 5.09
N GLY A 98 9.45 6.00 4.38
CA GLY A 98 8.23 5.52 4.99
C GLY A 98 7.19 5.08 3.97
N SER A 99 6.08 4.58 4.49
CA SER A 99 4.94 4.18 3.69
C SER A 99 3.64 4.39 4.47
N LEU A 100 2.57 4.66 3.73
CA LEU A 100 1.22 4.86 4.25
C LEU A 100 0.28 3.87 3.54
N ALA A 101 -0.65 3.29 4.29
CA ALA A 101 -1.73 2.49 3.73
C ALA A 101 -2.99 2.62 4.58
N HIS A 102 -4.11 2.21 4.01
CA HIS A 102 -5.36 2.10 4.74
C HIS A 102 -6.29 1.11 4.03
N ASP A 103 -7.18 0.50 4.80
CA ASP A 103 -8.39 -0.13 4.27
C ASP A 103 -9.60 0.80 4.54
N ASP A 104 -10.79 0.25 4.63
CA ASP A 104 -12.02 1.02 4.91
C ASP A 104 -12.15 1.48 6.37
N GLU A 105 -11.47 0.80 7.31
CA GLU A 105 -11.63 1.01 8.76
C GLU A 105 -10.35 1.47 9.46
N MET A 106 -9.18 1.09 8.95
CA MET A 106 -7.89 1.21 9.60
C MET A 106 -6.89 1.91 8.68
N ALA A 107 -6.11 2.83 9.25
CA ALA A 107 -4.93 3.40 8.63
C ALA A 107 -3.67 2.85 9.31
N VAL A 108 -2.61 2.67 8.52
CA VAL A 108 -1.29 2.24 8.99
C VAL A 108 -0.20 3.13 8.39
N ALA A 109 0.88 3.32 9.14
CA ALA A 109 2.07 3.99 8.66
C ALA A 109 3.33 3.30 9.20
N ALA A 110 4.39 3.32 8.39
CA ALA A 110 5.72 2.90 8.78
C ALA A 110 6.75 3.97 8.39
N VAL A 111 7.72 4.23 9.25
CA VAL A 111 8.85 5.13 8.97
C VAL A 111 10.16 4.54 9.48
N ALA A 112 11.27 4.86 8.82
CA ALA A 112 12.60 4.47 9.25
C ALA A 112 13.65 5.49 8.77
N PRO A 113 14.78 5.63 9.50
CA PRO A 113 15.94 6.31 8.98
C PRO A 113 16.48 5.60 7.73
N LEU A 114 16.90 6.38 6.72
CA LEU A 114 17.55 5.84 5.51
C LEU A 114 18.84 5.07 5.80
N SER A 115 19.46 5.32 6.97
CA SER A 115 20.64 4.57 7.44
C SER A 115 20.35 3.12 7.84
N HIS A 116 19.09 2.78 8.09
CA HIS A 116 18.66 1.42 8.45
C HIS A 116 17.98 0.71 7.27
N VAL A 117 17.10 1.43 6.58
CA VAL A 117 16.27 0.87 5.49
C VAL A 117 16.30 1.86 4.31
N ALA A 118 16.64 1.38 3.11
CA ALA A 118 16.70 2.21 1.92
C ALA A 118 15.29 2.64 1.45
N SER A 119 14.30 1.76 1.57
CA SER A 119 12.92 2.06 1.21
C SER A 119 11.93 1.13 1.92
N LEU A 120 10.73 1.65 2.19
CA LEU A 120 9.64 0.97 2.88
C LEU A 120 8.37 0.93 2.04
N GLY A 121 7.62 -0.15 2.19
CA GLY A 121 6.26 -0.29 1.71
C GLY A 121 5.40 -0.99 2.75
N ILE A 122 4.24 -0.43 3.08
CA ILE A 122 3.27 -1.05 3.97
C ILE A 122 1.93 -1.20 3.25
N ASP A 123 1.23 -2.28 3.56
CA ASP A 123 -0.12 -2.50 3.10
C ASP A 123 -0.99 -3.13 4.21
N ILE A 124 -2.29 -2.83 4.18
CA ILE A 124 -3.28 -3.37 5.13
C ILE A 124 -4.51 -3.82 4.36
N GLU A 125 -4.99 -5.00 4.71
CA GLU A 125 -6.12 -5.65 4.07
C GLU A 125 -6.97 -6.40 5.11
N PRO A 126 -8.29 -6.57 4.89
CA PRO A 126 -9.12 -7.39 5.77
C PRO A 126 -8.60 -8.84 5.80
N ALA A 127 -8.68 -9.49 6.96
CA ALA A 127 -8.36 -10.91 7.12
C ALA A 127 -9.47 -11.82 6.55
N LEU A 128 -9.75 -11.65 5.25
CA LEU A 128 -10.75 -12.38 4.48
C LEU A 128 -10.10 -12.94 3.20
N PRO A 129 -10.57 -14.07 2.66
CA PRO A 129 -10.07 -14.63 1.40
C PRO A 129 -10.10 -13.60 0.28
N LEU A 130 -9.11 -13.68 -0.60
CA LEU A 130 -9.11 -12.90 -1.83
C LEU A 130 -10.11 -13.52 -2.81
N PRO A 131 -11.01 -12.74 -3.46
CA PRO A 131 -11.88 -13.25 -4.50
C PRO A 131 -11.08 -13.91 -5.64
N ASP A 132 -11.57 -15.05 -6.15
CA ASP A 132 -10.86 -15.87 -7.15
C ASP A 132 -10.49 -15.08 -8.42
N ASP A 133 -11.36 -14.17 -8.86
CA ASP A 133 -11.14 -13.33 -10.03
C ASP A 133 -10.00 -12.32 -9.83
N ILE A 134 -9.82 -11.83 -8.61
CA ILE A 134 -8.69 -10.98 -8.24
C ILE A 134 -7.43 -11.83 -8.04
N PHE A 135 -7.54 -12.98 -7.37
CA PHE A 135 -6.42 -13.90 -7.18
C PHE A 135 -5.78 -14.32 -8.51
N ALA A 136 -6.60 -14.62 -9.53
CA ALA A 136 -6.12 -14.96 -10.86
C ALA A 136 -5.34 -13.84 -11.57
N LEU A 137 -5.49 -12.58 -11.15
CA LEU A 137 -4.73 -11.44 -11.65
C LEU A 137 -3.43 -11.19 -10.86
N VAL A 138 -3.43 -11.57 -9.58
CA VAL A 138 -2.35 -11.30 -8.63
C VAL A 138 -1.27 -12.37 -8.68
N ALA A 139 -1.70 -13.63 -8.70
CA ALA A 139 -0.80 -14.77 -8.63
C ALA A 139 -0.08 -15.00 -9.96
N VAL A 140 1.22 -15.23 -9.88
CA VAL A 140 2.04 -15.74 -10.98
C VAL A 140 2.60 -17.12 -10.65
N PRO A 141 2.94 -17.96 -11.63
CA PRO A 141 3.50 -19.30 -11.38
C PRO A 141 4.80 -19.32 -10.55
N ALA A 142 5.51 -18.20 -10.51
CA ALA A 142 6.74 -18.04 -9.75
C ALA A 142 6.51 -17.71 -8.27
N ASP A 143 5.29 -17.29 -7.88
CA ASP A 143 4.99 -17.01 -6.47
C ASP A 143 5.06 -18.30 -5.64
N ARG A 144 5.44 -18.18 -4.37
CA ARG A 144 5.45 -19.27 -3.38
C ARG A 144 4.63 -18.86 -2.18
N ILE A 145 3.61 -19.65 -1.87
CA ILE A 145 2.62 -19.37 -0.83
C ILE A 145 2.28 -20.62 -0.02
N ASP A 146 3.06 -21.70 -0.16
CA ASP A 146 2.69 -23.05 0.27
C ASP A 146 2.76 -23.22 1.80
N ALA A 147 3.61 -22.46 2.49
CA ALA A 147 3.72 -22.50 3.95
C ALA A 147 2.71 -21.58 4.67
N THR A 148 1.90 -20.84 3.91
CA THR A 148 0.90 -19.91 4.45
C THR A 148 -0.46 -20.59 4.56
N ASP A 149 -1.29 -20.17 5.52
CA ASP A 149 -2.69 -20.61 5.60
C ASP A 149 -3.39 -20.43 4.23
N PRO A 150 -3.82 -21.51 3.56
CA PRO A 150 -4.43 -21.43 2.23
C PRO A 150 -5.66 -20.51 2.18
N TYR A 151 -6.36 -20.34 3.31
CA TYR A 151 -7.53 -19.47 3.39
C TYR A 151 -7.19 -17.99 3.16
N LEU A 152 -6.03 -17.53 3.60
CA LEU A 152 -5.58 -16.13 3.50
C LEU A 152 -4.37 -15.93 2.59
N ALA A 153 -3.73 -17.00 2.11
CA ALA A 153 -2.53 -16.93 1.28
C ALA A 153 -2.68 -15.97 0.09
N GLY A 154 -3.82 -16.00 -0.61
CA GLY A 154 -4.09 -15.07 -1.71
C GLY A 154 -4.17 -13.60 -1.26
N ARG A 155 -4.76 -13.33 -0.09
CA ARG A 155 -4.88 -11.98 0.47
C ARG A 155 -3.53 -11.44 0.93
N ILE A 156 -2.73 -12.29 1.57
CA ILE A 156 -1.36 -11.96 2.00
C ILE A 156 -0.48 -11.70 0.77
N LEU A 157 -0.59 -12.52 -0.27
CA LEU A 157 0.13 -12.31 -1.54
C LEU A 157 -0.24 -10.96 -2.18
N PHE A 158 -1.53 -10.63 -2.23
CA PHE A 158 -2.00 -9.33 -2.72
C PHE A 158 -1.36 -8.17 -1.94
N ALA A 159 -1.51 -8.17 -0.60
CA ALA A 159 -0.94 -7.14 0.25
C ALA A 159 0.60 -7.07 0.15
N ALA A 160 1.27 -8.21 -0.03
CA ALA A 160 2.71 -8.28 -0.23
C ALA A 160 3.14 -7.60 -1.54
N LYS A 161 2.44 -7.85 -2.66
CA LYS A 161 2.76 -7.16 -3.93
C LYS A 161 2.51 -5.66 -3.83
N GLU A 162 1.46 -5.25 -3.13
CA GLU A 162 1.16 -3.85 -2.85
C GLU A 162 2.27 -3.17 -2.02
N ALA A 163 2.72 -3.83 -0.94
CA ALA A 163 3.83 -3.37 -0.13
C ALA A 163 5.14 -3.33 -0.94
N VAL A 164 5.46 -4.35 -1.73
CA VAL A 164 6.70 -4.41 -2.53
C VAL A 164 6.75 -3.30 -3.57
N TYR A 165 5.65 -3.02 -4.26
CA TYR A 165 5.61 -1.88 -5.18
C TYR A 165 5.89 -0.56 -4.44
N LYS A 166 5.25 -0.33 -3.29
CA LYS A 166 5.46 0.89 -2.49
C LYS A 166 6.91 1.03 -2.05
N ALA A 167 7.59 -0.07 -1.76
CA ALA A 167 9.02 -0.09 -1.43
C ALA A 167 9.91 0.11 -2.66
N ALA A 168 9.56 -0.44 -3.82
CA ALA A 168 10.39 -0.41 -5.02
C ALA A 168 10.26 0.91 -5.81
N TYR A 169 9.04 1.45 -5.94
CA TYR A 169 8.75 2.61 -6.78
C TYR A 169 9.62 3.85 -6.46
N PRO A 170 9.86 4.24 -5.20
CA PRO A 170 10.73 5.37 -4.88
C PRO A 170 12.19 5.19 -5.34
N LEU A 171 12.65 3.94 -5.49
CA LEU A 171 14.02 3.62 -5.87
C LEU A 171 14.19 3.45 -7.38
N ASP A 172 13.18 2.86 -8.03
CA ASP A 172 13.28 2.46 -9.43
C ASP A 172 12.59 3.45 -10.37
N GLY A 173 11.60 4.20 -9.89
CA GLY A 173 10.78 5.11 -10.71
C GLY A 173 9.86 4.41 -11.71
N GLU A 174 9.82 3.06 -11.69
CA GLU A 174 9.11 2.24 -12.64
C GLU A 174 7.74 1.80 -12.13
N VAL A 175 6.73 1.88 -13.00
CA VAL A 175 5.38 1.37 -12.69
C VAL A 175 5.38 -0.14 -12.89
N LEU A 176 5.01 -0.90 -11.85
CA LEU A 176 4.97 -2.36 -11.85
C LEU A 176 3.52 -2.85 -11.77
N GLY A 177 3.20 -3.88 -12.54
CA GLY A 177 2.01 -4.73 -12.35
C GLY A 177 2.27 -5.89 -11.39
N TYR A 178 1.26 -6.72 -11.13
CA TYR A 178 1.43 -7.91 -10.30
C TYR A 178 2.36 -8.94 -10.93
N GLU A 179 2.35 -9.02 -12.26
CA GLU A 179 3.23 -9.89 -13.05
C GLU A 179 4.71 -9.48 -13.00
N ASP A 180 4.97 -8.23 -12.61
CA ASP A 180 6.32 -7.67 -12.51
C ASP A 180 6.95 -7.91 -11.12
N ILE A 181 6.22 -8.54 -10.20
CA ILE A 181 6.63 -8.78 -8.82
C ILE A 181 6.41 -10.27 -8.51
N THR A 182 7.49 -10.99 -8.22
CA THR A 182 7.45 -12.35 -7.70
C THR A 182 7.62 -12.30 -6.19
N VAL A 183 6.74 -12.97 -5.45
CA VAL A 183 6.77 -13.06 -3.98
C VAL A 183 6.98 -14.50 -3.55
N ASP A 184 7.91 -14.70 -2.60
CA ASP A 184 8.08 -15.95 -1.88
C ASP A 184 7.74 -15.70 -0.40
N LEU A 185 6.51 -16.07 0.00
CA LEU A 185 6.07 -15.92 1.39
C LEU A 185 6.77 -16.90 2.33
N ASP A 186 7.23 -18.03 1.81
CA ASP A 186 7.90 -19.07 2.58
C ASP A 186 9.33 -18.63 2.95
N ALA A 187 10.01 -17.96 2.01
CA ALA A 187 11.31 -17.32 2.22
C ALA A 187 11.22 -15.89 2.78
N SER A 188 10.00 -15.33 2.85
CA SER A 188 9.75 -13.95 3.29
C SER A 188 10.52 -12.91 2.47
N ASP A 189 10.53 -13.07 1.14
CA ASP A 189 11.17 -12.14 0.22
C ASP A 189 10.37 -11.91 -1.08
N ALA A 190 10.83 -10.93 -1.85
CA ALA A 190 10.26 -10.61 -3.15
C ALA A 190 11.32 -10.07 -4.11
N VAL A 191 11.07 -10.26 -5.40
CA VAL A 191 11.91 -9.76 -6.50
C VAL A 191 11.03 -9.09 -7.53
N THR A 192 11.38 -7.87 -7.92
CA THR A 192 10.72 -7.17 -9.05
C THR A 192 11.45 -7.47 -10.36
N LYS A 193 10.80 -7.20 -11.50
CA LYS A 193 11.43 -7.32 -12.83
C LYS A 193 12.68 -6.46 -13.04
N THR A 194 12.84 -5.40 -12.25
CA THR A 194 14.03 -4.53 -12.28
C THR A 194 15.22 -5.15 -11.53
N GLY A 195 15.02 -6.31 -10.88
CA GLY A 195 16.00 -6.97 -10.02
C GLY A 195 16.01 -6.46 -8.58
N ARG A 196 15.08 -5.55 -8.21
CA ARG A 196 14.96 -5.06 -6.83
C ARG A 196 14.53 -6.20 -5.92
N ARG A 197 15.30 -6.45 -4.87
CA ARG A 197 14.97 -7.39 -3.80
C ARG A 197 14.39 -6.65 -2.61
N ALA A 198 13.31 -7.18 -2.04
CA ALA A 198 12.72 -6.71 -0.80
C ALA A 198 12.55 -7.89 0.16
N ARG A 199 12.71 -7.65 1.45
CA ARG A 199 12.29 -8.58 2.50
C ARG A 199 10.86 -8.25 2.92
N LEU A 200 10.16 -9.28 3.37
CA LEU A 200 8.77 -9.21 3.80
C LEU A 200 8.66 -9.63 5.26
N VAL A 201 7.80 -8.96 6.00
CA VAL A 201 7.22 -9.45 7.25
C VAL A 201 5.74 -9.15 7.24
N TYR A 202 4.93 -10.00 7.85
CA TYR A 202 3.50 -9.78 7.93
C TYR A 202 2.90 -10.32 9.23
N CYS A 203 1.73 -9.80 9.59
CA CYS A 203 0.92 -10.30 10.68
C CYS A 203 -0.53 -10.45 10.24
N VAL A 204 -1.25 -11.36 10.88
CA VAL A 204 -2.68 -11.60 10.66
C VAL A 204 -3.41 -11.48 11.99
N ALA A 205 -3.66 -10.25 12.44
CA ALA A 205 -4.40 -9.97 13.67
C ALA A 205 -4.68 -8.46 13.81
N PRO A 206 -5.94 -7.99 13.77
CA PRO A 206 -7.16 -8.61 13.21
C PRO A 206 -7.26 -8.48 11.68
N CYS A 207 -6.36 -7.69 11.08
CA CYS A 207 -6.21 -7.51 9.65
C CYS A 207 -4.92 -8.19 9.17
N VAL A 208 -4.79 -8.37 7.87
CA VAL A 208 -3.51 -8.67 7.22
C VAL A 208 -2.76 -7.36 7.08
N VAL A 209 -1.55 -7.28 7.66
CA VAL A 209 -0.63 -6.17 7.41
C VAL A 209 0.68 -6.75 6.89
N VAL A 210 1.15 -6.24 5.76
CA VAL A 210 2.44 -6.62 5.17
C VAL A 210 3.35 -5.41 5.14
N LEU A 211 4.59 -5.62 5.58
CA LEU A 211 5.68 -4.66 5.46
C LEU A 211 6.74 -5.23 4.53
N ALA A 212 7.01 -4.51 3.44
CA ALA A 212 8.13 -4.76 2.54
C ALA A 212 9.24 -3.73 2.81
N PHE A 213 10.48 -4.17 2.81
CA PHE A 213 11.62 -3.28 3.04
C PHE A 213 12.84 -3.68 2.22
N VAL A 214 13.50 -2.67 1.67
CA VAL A 214 14.77 -2.81 0.95
C VAL A 214 15.88 -2.38 1.90
N ASP A 215 16.85 -3.26 2.11
CA ASP A 215 17.94 -2.99 3.04
C ASP A 215 18.71 -1.73 2.65
N GLY A 216 19.02 -0.91 3.66
CA GLY A 216 20.01 0.13 3.51
C GLY A 216 21.33 -0.49 3.08
N VAL A 217 22.08 0.19 2.22
CA VAL A 217 23.50 -0.15 2.04
C VAL A 217 24.13 0.00 3.43
N ARG A 218 24.51 -1.11 4.08
CA ARG A 218 25.44 -1.05 5.21
C ARG A 218 26.67 -0.35 4.66
N SER A 219 26.86 0.92 4.99
CA SER A 219 28.12 1.57 4.68
C SER A 219 29.21 0.77 5.38
N PRO A 220 30.19 0.18 4.68
CA PRO A 220 31.46 -0.06 5.32
C PRO A 220 31.98 1.28 5.87
N PRO A 221 32.80 1.30 6.94
CA PRO A 221 33.32 2.54 7.51
C PRO A 221 33.88 3.43 6.38
N LEU A 222 33.45 4.68 6.38
CA LEU A 222 33.62 5.67 5.31
C LEU A 222 35.06 5.69 4.77
N SER A 223 35.21 5.39 3.47
CA SER A 223 36.25 5.97 2.64
C SER A 223 35.58 6.97 1.70
N ALA A 224 36.10 8.19 1.69
CA ALA A 224 35.48 9.36 1.08
C ALA A 224 35.59 9.42 -0.45
N ASN A 225 34.66 10.18 -1.03
CA ASN A 225 34.63 10.81 -2.36
C ASN A 225 33.99 10.05 -3.53
N GLY A 226 32.80 10.53 -3.92
CA GLY A 226 32.20 10.38 -5.25
C GLY A 226 30.98 11.31 -5.39
N PRO A 227 30.80 12.02 -6.53
CA PRO A 227 29.76 13.03 -6.69
C PRO A 227 28.38 12.42 -7.03
N ALA A 228 27.32 13.13 -6.64
CA ALA A 228 25.91 12.74 -6.81
C ALA A 228 25.43 12.88 -8.28
N PRO A 229 24.51 12.02 -8.76
CA PRO A 229 23.90 12.19 -10.08
C PRO A 229 22.65 13.07 -10.05
N ASP A 230 22.51 13.85 -11.11
CA ASP A 230 21.44 14.81 -11.38
C ASP A 230 20.07 14.16 -11.60
N SER A 231 19.04 14.75 -11.00
CA SER A 231 17.64 14.44 -11.23
C SER A 231 17.07 15.29 -12.36
N ASN A 232 16.72 14.69 -13.50
CA ASN A 232 15.60 15.21 -14.28
C ASN A 232 14.95 14.23 -15.26
N ALA A 233 13.64 14.44 -15.37
CA ALA A 233 12.67 13.95 -16.36
C ALA A 233 12.17 12.50 -16.25
N CYS A 234 10.87 12.34 -15.94
CA CYS A 234 10.01 11.47 -16.75
C CYS A 234 8.51 11.82 -16.66
N SER A 235 7.87 11.58 -17.79
CA SER A 235 6.56 12.00 -18.29
C SER A 235 5.36 11.29 -17.65
N THR A 236 4.26 12.04 -17.53
CA THR A 236 2.96 11.65 -17.00
C THR A 236 2.30 10.52 -17.81
N LYS A 237 2.13 9.36 -17.18
CA LYS A 237 1.06 8.40 -17.49
C LYS A 237 0.36 7.99 -16.19
N ARG A 238 -0.88 8.43 -16.02
CA ARG A 238 -1.74 8.04 -14.89
C ARG A 238 -2.21 6.59 -15.08
N PHE A 239 -1.74 5.67 -14.25
CA PHE A 239 -2.48 4.47 -13.84
C PHE A 239 -2.10 4.05 -12.42
N PHE A 240 -3.08 3.46 -11.75
CA PHE A 240 -3.38 3.53 -10.32
C PHE A 240 -2.74 2.38 -9.53
N PHE A 241 -1.81 2.71 -8.65
CA PHE A 241 -1.42 1.88 -7.50
C PHE A 241 -1.60 2.66 -6.19
N ALA A 242 -1.46 3.98 -6.23
CA ALA A 242 -1.48 4.84 -5.04
C ALA A 242 -2.87 5.27 -4.53
N GLU A 243 -3.99 4.67 -4.96
CA GLU A 243 -5.33 5.14 -4.50
C GLU A 243 -6.54 4.20 -4.73
N ARG A 244 -6.37 2.88 -4.91
CA ARG A 244 -7.54 1.98 -4.84
C ARG A 244 -7.86 1.62 -3.38
N SER A 245 -8.45 2.59 -2.68
CA SER A 245 -9.42 2.24 -1.63
C SER A 245 -10.56 1.50 -2.31
N GLN A 246 -10.89 0.36 -1.74
CA GLN A 246 -11.75 -0.67 -2.27
C GLN A 246 -13.14 -0.10 -2.61
N LYS A 247 -13.68 -0.49 -3.77
CA LYS A 247 -15.12 -0.29 -4.05
C LYS A 247 -15.87 -1.48 -3.47
N ALA A 248 -16.75 -1.17 -2.53
CA ALA A 248 -17.90 -1.92 -2.01
C ALA A 248 -18.09 -3.35 -2.56
N HIS A 249 -17.80 -4.35 -1.72
CA HIS A 249 -18.54 -5.60 -1.68
C HIS A 249 -19.02 -5.87 -0.26
N THR A 250 -20.12 -5.20 0.12
CA THR A 250 -20.90 -5.62 1.29
C THR A 250 -21.72 -6.84 0.89
N VAL A 251 -21.31 -8.02 1.32
CA VAL A 251 -22.22 -9.18 1.35
C VAL A 251 -23.18 -8.95 2.51
N ARG A 252 -24.43 -8.58 2.21
CA ARG A 252 -25.50 -8.55 3.23
C ARG A 252 -25.88 -9.99 3.62
N PRO A 253 -26.11 -10.29 4.90
CA PRO A 253 -26.73 -11.56 5.27
C PRO A 253 -28.19 -11.56 4.80
N LEU A 254 -28.61 -12.70 4.25
CA LEU A 254 -30.00 -12.97 3.87
C LEU A 254 -30.89 -12.85 5.10
N THR A 255 -31.84 -11.92 5.06
CA THR A 255 -33.04 -12.00 5.89
C THR A 255 -34.22 -12.14 4.94
N GLU A 256 -34.99 -13.20 5.18
CA GLU A 256 -36.28 -13.45 4.56
C GLU A 256 -37.24 -12.32 4.94
N GLU A 257 -37.82 -11.68 3.93
CA GLU A 257 -39.26 -11.45 3.77
C GLU A 257 -39.47 -10.35 2.71
N GLY A 258 -40.32 -10.67 1.75
CA GLY A 258 -40.48 -9.88 0.54
C GLY A 258 -41.39 -8.69 0.72
N GLU A 259 -41.06 -7.59 0.04
CA GLU A 259 -42.05 -6.76 -0.61
C GLU A 259 -41.42 -5.95 -1.75
N ARG A 260 -42.16 -5.89 -2.85
CA ARG A 260 -41.74 -5.38 -4.15
C ARG A 260 -41.62 -3.86 -4.12
N HIS A 261 -40.43 -3.33 -4.42
CA HIS A 261 -40.26 -2.03 -5.05
C HIS A 261 -39.10 -2.10 -6.06
N GLU A 262 -39.36 -1.62 -7.27
CA GLU A 262 -38.49 -1.65 -8.44
C GLU A 262 -37.12 -1.02 -8.15
N LYS A 263 -36.06 -1.78 -8.42
CA LYS A 263 -34.66 -1.35 -8.35
C LYS A 263 -34.20 -0.85 -9.72
N PRO A 264 -33.45 0.26 -9.84
CA PRO A 264 -32.61 0.47 -11.00
C PRO A 264 -31.32 -0.34 -10.84
N TYR A 265 -31.27 -1.43 -11.60
CA TYR A 265 -30.11 -2.25 -11.89
C TYR A 265 -29.19 -1.48 -12.84
N CYS A 266 -27.94 -1.19 -12.46
CA CYS A 266 -26.95 -0.60 -13.37
C CYS A 266 -25.73 -1.53 -13.52
N HIS A 267 -25.88 -2.52 -14.41
CA HIS A 267 -24.76 -3.12 -15.13
C HIS A 267 -24.22 -2.11 -16.15
N ARG A 268 -23.10 -1.46 -15.86
CA ARG A 268 -22.13 -1.01 -16.88
C ARG A 268 -20.89 -0.49 -16.19
N PHE A 269 -19.77 -1.19 -16.34
CA PHE A 269 -18.37 -0.71 -16.40
C PHE A 269 -17.39 -1.85 -16.10
N HIS A 270 -17.58 -2.98 -16.78
CA HIS A 270 -16.51 -3.91 -17.15
C HIS A 270 -16.69 -4.14 -18.65
N GLN A 271 -15.58 -4.29 -19.38
CA GLN A 271 -15.46 -4.29 -20.85
C GLN A 271 -15.35 -2.88 -21.46
N HIS A 272 -14.09 -2.45 -21.67
CA HIS A 272 -13.58 -1.66 -22.81
C HIS A 272 -12.27 -0.95 -22.43
N ARG A 273 -11.20 -1.72 -22.17
CA ARG A 273 -9.81 -1.25 -22.43
C ARG A 273 -8.75 -2.35 -22.45
N TRP A 274 -9.12 -3.59 -22.79
CA TRP A 274 -8.20 -4.73 -22.84
C TRP A 274 -7.90 -5.26 -24.26
N HIS A 275 -8.28 -4.51 -25.32
CA HIS A 275 -7.84 -4.83 -26.69
C HIS A 275 -7.60 -3.57 -27.52
N ARG A 276 -6.39 -2.99 -27.45
CA ARG A 276 -5.80 -2.20 -28.57
C ARG A 276 -4.30 -1.90 -28.39
N ARG A 277 -3.47 -2.92 -28.16
CA ARG A 277 -2.02 -2.90 -28.50
C ARG A 277 -1.49 -4.25 -29.02
N GLY A 278 -2.39 -5.15 -29.43
CA GLY A 278 -2.05 -6.46 -30.03
C GLY A 278 -2.41 -6.59 -31.52
N ARG A 279 -2.70 -5.48 -32.22
CA ARG A 279 -3.08 -5.48 -33.65
C ARG A 279 -2.44 -4.38 -34.48
N GLU A 280 -1.22 -3.95 -34.12
CA GLU A 280 -0.37 -3.13 -35.01
C GLU A 280 0.94 -3.84 -35.40
N ALA A 281 1.08 -5.11 -35.01
CA ALA A 281 2.12 -6.02 -35.50
C ALA A 281 1.61 -6.95 -36.64
N ALA A 282 0.35 -6.80 -37.09
CA ALA A 282 -0.25 -7.61 -38.15
C ALA A 282 -0.67 -6.79 -39.40
N GLN A 283 -0.13 -5.58 -39.55
CA GLN A 283 -0.32 -4.74 -40.74
C GLN A 283 1.01 -4.19 -41.25
N ARG A 284 2.05 -5.04 -41.23
CA ARG A 284 3.32 -4.82 -41.97
C ARG A 284 3.57 -5.88 -43.05
N ASP A 285 2.64 -6.80 -43.28
CA ASP A 285 2.74 -7.87 -44.31
C ASP A 285 1.67 -7.74 -45.41
N LEU A 286 1.22 -6.52 -45.73
CA LEU A 286 0.32 -6.27 -46.87
C LEU A 286 0.73 -5.06 -47.73
N GLU A 287 1.95 -4.52 -47.54
CA GLU A 287 2.57 -3.55 -48.45
C GLU A 287 4.06 -3.86 -48.72
N ARG A 288 4.41 -5.16 -48.84
CA ARG A 288 5.60 -5.66 -49.53
C ARG A 288 5.39 -7.08 -50.01
#